data_AF-A0A430SHZ7-F1
#
_entry.id   AF-A0A430SHZ7-F1
#
_cell.length_a   1.000
_cell.length_b   1.000
_cell.length_c   1.000
_cell.angle_alpha   90.00
_cell.angle_beta   90.00
_cell.angle_gamma   90.00
#
_symmetry.space_group_name_H-M   'P 1'
#
loop_
_entity.id
_entity.type
_entity.pdbx_description
1 polymer ?
#
loop_
_entity_poly.entity_id
_entity_poly.type
_entity_poly.pdbx_seq_one_letter_code
_entity_poly.pdbx_strand_id
1 'polypeptide(L)'
;MHKARFLTHPASHPSALPNQGWREVALPHQWSLGEPGGPEGACLEGLEAEVGWYRLSLPEGGPRRFLYSLGDYYQEAWLDGTHLGRHEGYFFPWLLELPPGRELLLRVSAPKEPLGAALLGLGVAGVYHLLYWRKQRKGIYPIPFGAIFGYLALLLLAPAEGRLAALLVALVVALRGLQILSGRW
;
A
#
# COMPACT_ATOMS: atom_id res chain seq x y z
N MET A 1 22.59 -4.87 -16.51
CA MET A 1 21.81 -4.13 -15.48
C MET A 1 21.06 -3.01 -16.18
N HIS A 2 19.77 -2.85 -15.91
CA HIS A 2 18.96 -1.78 -16.51
C HIS A 2 19.19 -0.47 -15.73
N LYS A 3 19.20 0.66 -16.45
CA LYS A 3 19.36 1.99 -15.87
C LYS A 3 18.07 2.77 -16.02
N ALA A 4 17.77 3.60 -15.04
CA ALA A 4 16.65 4.53 -15.06
C ALA A 4 17.10 5.89 -14.52
N ARG A 5 16.40 6.95 -14.93
CA ARG A 5 16.49 8.23 -14.22
C ARG A 5 15.46 8.22 -13.10
N PHE A 6 15.88 8.52 -11.88
CA PHE A 6 15.04 8.50 -10.69
C PHE A 6 14.91 9.90 -10.09
N LEU A 7 13.72 10.20 -9.59
CA LEU A 7 13.41 11.42 -8.86
C LEU A 7 12.40 11.11 -7.75
N THR A 8 12.69 11.54 -6.53
CA THR A 8 11.67 11.61 -5.47
C THR A 8 10.83 12.87 -5.69
N HIS A 9 9.53 12.74 -5.92
CA HIS A 9 8.64 13.89 -6.09
C HIS A 9 7.18 13.52 -5.78
N PRO A 10 6.44 14.35 -5.02
CA PRO A 10 5.06 14.04 -4.60
C PRO A 10 4.01 14.18 -5.70
N ALA A 11 4.42 14.57 -6.92
CA ALA A 11 3.50 14.72 -8.05
C ALA A 11 2.67 13.45 -8.26
N SER A 12 1.38 13.65 -8.57
CA SER A 12 0.45 12.60 -9.00
C SER A 12 0.42 12.44 -10.52
N HIS A 13 0.86 13.44 -11.28
CA HIS A 13 0.83 13.43 -12.74
C HIS A 13 2.18 13.86 -13.35
N PRO A 14 2.61 13.25 -14.48
CA PRO A 14 3.88 13.59 -15.13
C PRO A 14 4.09 15.07 -15.46
N SER A 15 3.02 15.78 -15.81
CA SER A 15 3.10 17.21 -16.19
C SER A 15 3.56 18.14 -15.07
N ALA A 16 3.51 17.68 -13.82
CA ALA A 16 3.96 18.43 -12.65
C ALA A 16 5.42 18.11 -12.25
N LEU A 17 6.11 17.26 -13.02
CA LEU A 17 7.49 16.88 -12.72
C LEU A 17 8.48 17.95 -13.17
N PRO A 18 9.51 18.25 -12.36
CA PRO A 18 10.57 19.16 -12.77
C PRO A 18 11.47 18.55 -13.84
N ASN A 19 12.10 19.41 -14.63
CA ASN A 19 13.09 19.00 -15.65
C ASN A 19 14.45 18.64 -15.04
N GLN A 20 14.76 19.13 -13.83
CA GLN A 20 16.03 18.94 -13.13
C GLN A 20 15.86 18.04 -11.89
N GLY A 21 16.96 17.61 -11.28
CA GLY A 21 16.96 16.78 -10.06
C GLY A 21 16.88 15.27 -10.28
N TRP A 22 16.74 14.83 -11.54
CA TRP A 22 16.79 13.42 -11.89
C TRP A 22 18.21 12.88 -11.79
N ARG A 23 18.39 11.76 -11.08
CA ARG A 23 19.67 11.05 -10.98
C ARG A 23 19.61 9.71 -11.68
N GLU A 24 20.71 9.27 -12.27
CA GLU A 24 20.77 7.92 -12.87
C GLU A 24 20.93 6.87 -11.77
N VAL A 25 20.13 5.80 -11.83
CA VAL A 25 20.16 4.67 -10.89
C VAL A 25 20.16 3.35 -11.66
N ALA A 26 20.79 2.33 -11.11
CA ALA A 26 20.68 0.96 -11.60
C ALA A 26 19.48 0.26 -10.96
N LEU A 27 18.75 -0.55 -11.74
CA LEU A 27 17.67 -1.40 -11.25
C LEU A 27 18.18 -2.82 -10.91
N PRO A 28 17.67 -3.46 -9.84
CA PRO A 28 16.66 -2.97 -8.90
C PRO A 28 17.18 -1.82 -8.02
N HIS A 29 16.31 -0.86 -7.69
CA HIS A 29 16.66 0.34 -6.93
C HIS A 29 15.72 0.50 -5.73
N GLN A 30 16.30 0.88 -4.60
CA GLN A 30 15.57 1.18 -3.37
C GLN A 30 16.05 2.53 -2.83
N TRP A 31 15.11 3.45 -2.58
CA TRP A 31 15.43 4.81 -2.12
C TRP A 31 15.15 5.05 -0.64
N SER A 32 14.39 4.17 0.01
CA SER A 32 13.91 4.37 1.38
C SER A 32 14.92 4.04 2.49
N LEU A 33 15.96 3.23 2.21
CA LEU A 33 16.95 2.80 3.23
C LEU A 33 18.30 3.53 3.13
N GLY A 34 18.40 4.60 2.34
CA GLY A 34 19.67 5.25 2.03
C GLY A 34 20.55 4.40 1.11
N GLU A 35 21.53 5.01 0.47
CA GLU A 35 22.51 4.28 -0.36
C GLU A 35 23.61 3.68 0.54
N PRO A 36 24.07 2.44 0.27
CA PRO A 36 25.23 1.88 0.97
C PRO A 36 26.46 2.78 0.76
N GLY A 37 27.02 3.33 1.84
CA GLY A 37 28.18 4.24 1.79
C GLY A 37 27.84 5.71 1.57
N GLY A 38 26.56 6.10 1.60
CA GLY A 38 26.17 7.49 1.81
C GLY A 38 26.63 8.00 3.19
N PRO A 39 26.63 9.33 3.44
CA PRO A 39 27.03 9.85 4.75
C PRO A 39 26.30 9.08 5.86
N GLU A 40 27.02 8.64 6.90
CA GLU A 40 26.35 8.08 8.09
C GLU A 40 25.36 9.14 8.62
N GLY A 41 24.07 8.81 8.66
CA GLY A 41 23.00 9.78 8.94
C GLY A 41 22.27 10.31 7.71
N ALA A 42 22.64 9.92 6.49
CA ALA A 42 21.86 10.10 5.26
C ALA A 42 20.70 9.08 5.14
N CYS A 43 20.22 8.54 6.27
CA CYS A 43 18.78 8.35 6.43
C CYS A 43 18.18 9.75 6.34
N LEU A 44 18.00 10.26 5.12
CA LEU A 44 17.60 11.62 4.82
C LEU A 44 16.54 12.07 5.82
N GLU A 45 16.85 13.16 6.52
CA GLU A 45 15.88 14.01 7.18
C GLU A 45 14.65 14.11 6.25
N GLY A 46 13.58 13.38 6.60
CA GLY A 46 12.43 13.26 5.74
C GLY A 46 12.11 11.81 5.35
N LEU A 47 11.33 11.19 6.22
CA LEU A 47 10.38 10.12 5.92
C LEU A 47 9.40 10.42 4.75
N GLU A 48 9.65 11.42 3.89
CA GLU A 48 8.67 12.11 3.03
C GLU A 48 8.67 11.66 1.55
N ALA A 49 9.58 10.78 1.15
CA ALA A 49 9.62 10.22 -0.20
C ALA A 49 8.66 9.03 -0.36
N GLU A 50 7.38 9.18 -0.04
CA GLU A 50 6.37 8.11 -0.26
C GLU A 50 6.22 7.78 -1.75
N VAL A 51 6.72 8.66 -2.64
CA VAL A 51 6.56 8.58 -4.09
C VAL A 51 7.92 8.70 -4.78
N GLY A 52 8.27 7.66 -5.53
CA GLY A 52 9.43 7.63 -6.42
C GLY A 52 9.00 7.61 -7.88
N TRP A 53 9.61 8.46 -8.70
CA TRP A 53 9.41 8.49 -10.15
C TRP A 53 10.62 7.92 -10.86
N TYR A 54 10.36 7.04 -11.82
CA TYR A 54 11.35 6.45 -12.71
C TYR A 54 11.03 6.86 -14.14
N ARG A 55 12.07 7.25 -14.87
CA ARG A 55 12.02 7.54 -16.31
C ARG A 55 12.96 6.58 -17.02
N LEU A 56 12.41 5.83 -17.96
CA LEU A 56 13.12 4.84 -18.75
C LEU A 56 12.98 5.18 -20.23
N SER A 57 14.10 5.14 -20.95
CA SER A 57 14.10 5.11 -22.40
C SER A 57 13.90 3.67 -22.86
N LEU A 58 12.79 3.42 -23.54
CA LEU A 58 12.49 2.12 -24.12
C LEU A 58 13.24 1.94 -25.44
N PRO A 59 13.77 0.74 -25.71
CA PRO A 59 14.31 0.42 -27.02
C PRO A 59 13.19 0.42 -28.07
N GLU A 60 13.57 0.55 -29.34
CA GLU A 60 12.67 0.23 -30.44
C GLU A 60 12.26 -1.23 -30.31
N GLY A 61 10.95 -1.48 -30.33
CA GLY A 61 10.37 -2.78 -30.06
C GLY A 61 9.55 -3.29 -31.22
N GLY A 62 9.32 -4.60 -31.22
CA GLY A 62 8.40 -5.25 -32.16
C GLY A 62 6.94 -4.83 -31.94
N PRO A 63 6.01 -5.37 -32.75
CA PRO A 63 4.61 -4.95 -32.76
C PRO A 63 3.88 -5.20 -31.43
N ARG A 64 4.40 -6.08 -30.58
CA ARG A 64 3.84 -6.41 -29.29
C ARG A 64 4.95 -6.53 -28.25
N ARG A 65 4.88 -5.72 -27.20
CA ARG A 65 5.87 -5.66 -26.13
C ARG A 65 5.17 -5.46 -24.80
N PHE A 66 5.80 -5.96 -23.73
CA PHE A 66 5.23 -5.93 -22.40
C PHE A 66 6.23 -5.35 -21.39
N LEU A 67 5.70 -4.57 -20.45
CA LEU A 67 6.38 -4.24 -19.21
C LEU A 67 6.05 -5.32 -18.19
N TYR A 68 7.08 -5.97 -17.65
CA TYR A 68 6.98 -6.76 -16.43
C TYR A 68 7.63 -5.96 -15.31
N SER A 69 6.81 -5.46 -14.38
CA SER A 69 7.25 -4.60 -13.29
C SER A 69 7.03 -5.28 -11.94
N LEU A 70 8.08 -5.25 -11.11
CA LEU A 70 8.03 -5.56 -9.69
C LEU A 70 8.30 -4.25 -8.96
N GLY A 71 7.32 -3.78 -8.21
CA GLY A 71 7.40 -2.53 -7.45
C GLY A 71 6.72 -2.69 -6.10
N ASP A 72 6.77 -1.63 -5.29
CA ASP A 72 6.12 -1.60 -3.99
C ASP A 72 4.58 -1.43 -4.12
N TYR A 73 3.88 -1.23 -3.00
CA TYR A 73 2.43 -1.05 -2.83
C TYR A 73 1.65 -0.62 -4.08
N TYR A 74 1.94 0.58 -4.61
CA TYR A 74 1.25 1.13 -5.78
C TYR A 74 2.22 1.46 -6.90
N GLN A 75 1.81 1.17 -8.13
CA GLN A 75 2.53 1.52 -9.35
C GLN A 75 1.58 2.15 -10.36
N GLU A 76 2.04 3.16 -11.08
CA GLU A 76 1.31 3.78 -12.19
C GLU A 76 2.28 4.03 -13.34
N ALA A 77 1.82 3.84 -14.59
CA ALA A 77 2.66 3.95 -15.77
C ALA A 77 2.09 4.89 -16.82
N TRP A 78 2.98 5.65 -17.46
CA TRP A 78 2.70 6.48 -18.62
C TRP A 78 3.73 6.21 -19.71
N LEU A 79 3.29 6.12 -20.96
CA LEU A 79 4.16 6.04 -22.13
C LEU A 79 3.96 7.26 -23.02
N ASP A 80 5.03 8.01 -23.27
CA ASP A 80 5.02 9.26 -24.05
C ASP A 80 3.88 10.20 -23.59
N GLY A 81 3.67 10.29 -22.27
CA GLY A 81 2.61 11.08 -21.64
C GLY A 81 1.23 10.42 -21.57
N THR A 82 1.00 9.31 -22.27
CA THR A 82 -0.27 8.58 -22.24
C THR A 82 -0.34 7.65 -21.03
N HIS A 83 -1.34 7.81 -20.18
CA HIS A 83 -1.55 6.93 -19.02
C HIS A 83 -1.93 5.51 -19.47
N LEU A 84 -1.23 4.51 -18.95
CA LEU A 84 -1.44 3.10 -19.30
C LEU A 84 -2.23 2.34 -18.23
N GLY A 85 -2.16 2.77 -16.97
CA GLY A 85 -2.89 2.12 -15.89
C GLY A 85 -2.22 2.27 -14.52
N ARG A 86 -2.92 1.73 -13.53
CA ARG A 86 -2.51 1.64 -12.13
C ARG A 86 -2.56 0.20 -11.66
N HIS A 87 -1.58 -0.20 -10.86
CA HIS A 87 -1.50 -1.50 -10.21
C HIS A 87 -1.39 -1.31 -8.70
N GLU A 88 -2.31 -1.96 -7.98
CA GLU A 88 -2.29 -2.12 -6.54
C GLU A 88 -2.10 -3.61 -6.28
N GLY A 89 -0.89 -3.98 -5.86
CA GLY A 89 -0.56 -5.39 -5.73
C GLY A 89 0.59 -5.67 -4.79
N TYR A 90 1.14 -4.65 -4.11
CA TYR A 90 2.30 -4.85 -3.25
C TYR A 90 3.40 -5.59 -4.02
N PHE A 91 3.86 -6.76 -3.55
CA PHE A 91 4.88 -7.57 -4.24
C PHE A 91 4.38 -8.39 -5.44
N PHE A 92 3.10 -8.31 -5.83
CA PHE A 92 2.59 -9.01 -7.01
C PHE A 92 3.08 -8.34 -8.29
N PRO A 93 3.55 -9.13 -9.29
CA PRO A 93 4.03 -8.59 -10.55
C PRO A 93 2.93 -7.91 -11.34
N TRP A 94 3.28 -6.79 -11.99
CA TRP A 94 2.43 -6.12 -12.95
C TRP A 94 2.93 -6.40 -14.37
N LEU A 95 2.12 -7.13 -15.15
CA LEU A 95 2.34 -7.34 -16.57
C LEU A 95 1.42 -6.42 -17.37
N LEU A 96 2.01 -5.54 -18.17
CA LEU A 96 1.29 -4.51 -18.94
C LEU A 96 1.73 -4.54 -20.40
N GLU A 97 0.79 -4.58 -21.34
CA GLU A 97 1.09 -4.43 -22.76
C GLU A 97 1.44 -2.96 -23.06
N LEU A 98 2.57 -2.73 -23.72
CA LEU A 98 3.06 -1.38 -24.04
C LEU A 98 2.72 -1.04 -25.49
N PRO A 99 2.00 0.06 -25.75
CA PRO A 99 1.86 0.57 -27.12
C PRO A 99 3.22 1.05 -27.68
N PRO A 100 3.30 1.40 -28.98
CA PRO A 100 4.48 2.06 -29.53
C PRO A 100 4.81 3.36 -28.78
N GLY A 101 6.10 3.61 -28.53
CA GLY A 101 6.58 4.79 -27.80
C GLY A 101 7.98 4.63 -27.22
N ARG A 102 8.58 5.71 -26.71
CA ARG A 102 10.01 5.73 -26.32
C ARG A 102 10.27 6.10 -24.87
N GLU A 103 9.43 6.91 -24.23
CA GLU A 103 9.62 7.34 -22.85
C GLU A 103 8.57 6.71 -21.93
N LEU A 104 9.02 5.82 -21.05
CA LEU A 104 8.20 5.25 -19.99
C LEU A 104 8.45 6.00 -18.69
N LEU A 105 7.39 6.54 -18.11
CA LEU A 105 7.37 7.03 -16.73
C LEU A 105 6.66 6.02 -15.84
N LEU A 106 7.32 5.61 -14.78
CA LEU A 106 6.76 4.74 -13.75
C LEU A 106 6.76 5.50 -12.42
N ARG A 107 5.58 5.70 -11.84
CA ARG A 107 5.41 6.23 -10.49
C ARG A 107 5.23 5.04 -9.56
N VAL A 108 6.01 4.99 -8.50
CA VAL A 108 5.88 3.98 -7.44
C VAL A 108 5.58 4.74 -6.15
N SER A 109 4.53 4.33 -5.44
CA SER A 109 4.23 4.92 -4.14
C SER A 109 3.93 3.89 -3.07
N ALA A 110 4.48 4.12 -1.88
CA ALA A 110 4.26 3.35 -0.67
C ALA A 110 3.88 4.31 0.46
N PRO A 111 2.63 4.79 0.48
CA PRO A 111 2.16 5.72 1.50
C PRO A 111 2.23 5.06 2.87
N LYS A 112 2.69 5.79 3.88
CA LYS A 112 2.70 5.30 5.25
C LYS A 112 1.27 5.28 5.79
N GLU A 113 1.01 4.35 6.69
CA GLU A 113 -0.23 4.42 7.47
C GLU A 113 -0.26 5.75 8.24
N PRO A 114 -1.38 6.49 8.20
CA PRO A 114 -1.49 7.73 8.95
C PRO A 114 -1.37 7.43 10.44
N LEU A 115 -0.61 8.25 11.17
CA LEU A 115 -0.39 8.10 12.61
C LEU A 115 -1.70 7.91 13.39
N GLY A 116 -2.79 8.54 12.94
CA GLY A 116 -4.12 8.38 13.52
C GLY A 116 -4.67 6.95 13.43
N ALA A 117 -4.43 6.22 12.33
CA ALA A 117 -4.84 4.82 12.21
C ALA A 117 -4.06 3.93 13.19
N ALA A 118 -2.75 4.15 13.33
CA ALA A 118 -1.91 3.45 14.29
C ALA A 118 -2.34 3.73 15.74
N LEU A 119 -2.58 5.00 16.09
CA LEU A 119 -3.05 5.39 17.42
C LEU A 119 -4.44 4.83 17.73
N LEU A 120 -5.34 4.80 16.75
CA LEU A 120 -6.65 4.17 16.89
C LEU A 120 -6.50 2.67 17.14
N GLY A 121 -5.66 1.99 16.35
CA GLY A 121 -5.37 0.56 16.53
C GLY A 121 -4.82 0.24 17.92
N LEU A 122 -3.84 1.02 18.39
CA LEU A 122 -3.28 0.91 19.74
C LEU A 122 -4.30 1.24 20.82
N GLY A 123 -5.17 2.24 20.61
CA GLY A 123 -6.24 2.60 21.52
C GLY A 123 -7.25 1.46 21.69
N VAL A 124 -7.70 0.86 20.58
CA VAL A 124 -8.58 -0.32 20.58
C VAL A 124 -7.92 -1.49 21.29
N ALA A 125 -6.66 -1.78 20.98
CA ALA A 125 -5.90 -2.85 21.64
C ALA A 125 -5.73 -2.61 23.15
N GLY A 126 -5.47 -1.36 23.56
CA GLY A 126 -5.32 -0.95 24.95
C GLY A 126 -6.62 -1.08 25.74
N VAL A 127 -7.73 -0.59 25.19
CA VAL A 127 -9.07 -0.74 25.80
C VAL A 127 -9.42 -2.22 25.96
N TYR A 128 -9.16 -3.03 24.93
CA TYR A 128 -9.35 -4.48 25.00
C TYR A 128 -8.49 -5.14 26.11
N HIS A 129 -7.20 -4.80 26.19
CA HIS A 129 -6.30 -5.31 27.23
C HIS A 129 -6.82 -4.98 28.64
N LEU A 130 -7.24 -3.73 28.86
CA LEU A 130 -7.70 -3.25 30.16
C LEU A 130 -9.04 -3.86 30.59
N LEU A 131 -9.98 -4.00 29.65
CA LEU A 131 -11.32 -4.49 29.96
C LEU A 131 -11.39 -6.01 30.04
N TYR A 132 -10.69 -6.72 29.16
CA TYR A 132 -10.78 -8.17 29.04
C TYR A 132 -9.60 -8.87 29.75
N TRP A 133 -8.37 -8.60 29.32
CA TRP A 133 -7.22 -9.40 29.74
C TRP A 133 -6.79 -9.15 31.20
N ARG A 134 -6.93 -7.92 31.69
CA ARG A 134 -6.67 -7.59 33.11
C ARG A 134 -7.61 -8.33 34.07
N LYS A 135 -8.85 -8.64 33.65
CA LYS A 135 -9.88 -9.29 34.50
C LYS A 135 -10.00 -10.80 34.29
N GLN A 136 -9.72 -11.32 33.09
CA GLN A 136 -9.86 -12.74 32.74
C GLN A 136 -8.49 -13.33 32.39
N ARG A 137 -7.82 -13.97 33.38
CA ARG A 137 -6.48 -14.59 33.17
C ARG A 137 -6.52 -16.05 32.69
N LYS A 138 -7.69 -16.62 32.42
CA LYS A 138 -7.83 -18.02 32.00
C LYS A 138 -8.88 -18.14 30.90
N GLY A 139 -8.47 -18.59 29.72
CA GLY A 139 -9.37 -18.88 28.60
C GLY A 139 -8.72 -18.63 27.25
N ILE A 140 -9.04 -19.49 26.28
CA ILE A 140 -8.66 -19.36 24.87
C ILE A 140 -9.20 -18.01 24.36
N TYR A 141 -8.36 -17.33 23.58
CA TYR A 141 -8.58 -16.03 22.94
C TYR A 141 -10.05 -15.82 22.53
N PRO A 142 -10.77 -14.79 23.02
CA PRO A 142 -12.12 -14.55 22.56
C PRO A 142 -12.07 -13.87 21.18
N ILE A 143 -12.15 -14.70 20.15
CA ILE A 143 -12.45 -14.31 18.77
C ILE A 143 -13.60 -13.26 18.66
N PRO A 144 -14.66 -13.21 19.51
CA PRO A 144 -15.76 -12.25 19.30
C PRO A 144 -15.44 -10.75 19.53
N PHE A 145 -14.41 -10.37 20.29
CA PHE A 145 -14.20 -8.93 20.60
C PHE A 145 -13.43 -8.18 19.51
N GLY A 146 -12.40 -8.79 18.93
CA GLY A 146 -11.72 -8.22 17.75
C GLY A 146 -12.66 -8.09 16.56
N ALA A 147 -13.64 -9.00 16.46
CA ALA A 147 -14.67 -8.97 15.43
C ALA A 147 -15.58 -7.73 15.54
N ILE A 148 -15.96 -7.28 16.74
CA ILE A 148 -16.83 -6.08 16.90
C ILE A 148 -16.15 -4.83 16.33
N PHE A 149 -14.87 -4.62 16.65
CA PHE A 149 -14.11 -3.48 16.12
C PHE A 149 -13.78 -3.64 14.64
N GLY A 150 -13.49 -4.87 14.19
CA GLY A 150 -13.32 -5.19 12.78
C GLY A 150 -14.58 -4.90 11.94
N TYR A 151 -15.77 -5.28 12.43
CA TYR A 151 -17.04 -5.01 11.75
C TYR A 151 -17.44 -3.53 11.83
N LEU A 152 -17.15 -2.84 12.94
CA LEU A 152 -17.35 -1.38 13.03
C LEU A 152 -16.45 -0.63 12.03
N ALA A 153 -15.17 -1.02 11.93
CA ALA A 153 -14.26 -0.45 10.94
C ALA A 153 -14.73 -0.77 9.51
N LEU A 154 -15.12 -2.02 9.24
CA LEU A 154 -15.67 -2.43 7.94
C LEU A 154 -16.93 -1.63 7.58
N LEU A 155 -17.82 -1.35 8.54
CA LEU A 155 -19.04 -0.57 8.33
C LEU A 155 -18.79 0.91 8.04
N LEU A 156 -17.82 1.50 8.73
CA LEU A 156 -17.47 2.92 8.58
C LEU A 156 -16.63 3.17 7.33
N LEU A 157 -15.80 2.21 6.93
CA LEU A 157 -14.84 2.36 5.82
C LEU A 157 -15.31 1.72 4.51
N ALA A 158 -16.27 0.79 4.52
CA ALA A 158 -16.76 0.18 3.29
C ALA A 158 -17.63 1.15 2.46
N PRO A 159 -17.54 1.09 1.11
CA PRO A 159 -18.46 1.76 0.19
C PRO A 159 -19.92 1.39 0.49
N ALA A 160 -20.86 2.30 0.16
CA ALA A 160 -22.27 2.15 0.51
C ALA A 160 -22.89 0.82 0.05
N GLU A 161 -22.46 0.29 -1.10
CA GLU A 161 -22.90 -0.99 -1.66
C GLU A 161 -22.48 -2.20 -0.81
N GLY A 162 -21.36 -2.13 -0.08
CA GLY A 162 -20.81 -3.24 0.71
C GLY A 162 -21.27 -3.31 2.16
N ARG A 163 -21.89 -2.24 2.68
CA ARG A 163 -22.26 -2.12 4.11
C ARG A 163 -23.33 -3.11 4.53
N LEU A 164 -24.26 -3.45 3.63
CA LEU A 164 -25.36 -4.36 3.93
C LEU A 164 -24.86 -5.81 4.08
N ALA A 165 -23.90 -6.22 3.24
CA ALA A 165 -23.21 -7.50 3.39
C ALA A 165 -22.39 -7.56 4.69
N ALA A 166 -21.65 -6.48 5.01
CA ALA A 166 -20.92 -6.36 6.27
C ALA A 166 -21.82 -6.48 7.51
N LEU A 167 -23.01 -5.85 7.48
CA LEU A 167 -24.00 -5.94 8.56
C LEU A 167 -24.56 -7.35 8.74
N LEU A 168 -24.86 -8.05 7.64
CA LEU A 168 -25.36 -9.42 7.70
C LEU A 168 -24.32 -10.39 8.28
N VAL A 169 -23.06 -10.26 7.88
CA VAL A 169 -21.96 -11.06 8.44
C VAL A 169 -21.77 -10.74 9.92
N ALA A 170 -21.77 -9.46 10.30
CA ALA A 170 -21.66 -9.05 11.70
C ALA A 170 -22.81 -9.62 12.55
N LEU A 171 -24.04 -9.63 12.03
CA LEU A 171 -25.21 -10.22 12.70
C LEU A 171 -25.06 -11.72 12.92
N VAL A 172 -24.61 -12.47 11.90
CA VAL A 172 -24.37 -13.92 12.01
C VAL A 172 -23.30 -14.22 13.07
N VAL A 173 -22.20 -13.45 13.08
CA VAL A 173 -21.14 -13.62 14.07
C VAL A 173 -21.63 -13.26 15.48
N ALA A 174 -22.42 -12.20 15.63
CA ALA A 174 -23.00 -11.81 16.92
C ALA A 174 -23.96 -12.88 17.46
N LEU A 175 -24.85 -13.41 16.62
CA LEU A 175 -25.77 -14.49 16.98
C LEU A 175 -25.00 -15.75 17.39
N ARG A 176 -23.92 -16.07 16.68
CA ARG A 176 -23.12 -17.25 17.01
C ARG A 176 -22.31 -17.06 18.29
N GLY A 177 -21.80 -15.86 18.55
CA GLY A 177 -21.17 -15.49 19.82
C GLY A 177 -22.14 -15.61 21.01
N LEU A 178 -23.39 -15.17 20.84
CA LEU A 178 -24.43 -15.30 21.87
C LEU A 178 -24.78 -16.76 22.16
N GLN A 179 -24.84 -17.62 21.14
CA GLN A 179 -25.09 -19.06 21.32
C GLN A 179 -23.98 -19.72 22.15
N ILE A 180 -22.71 -19.41 21.85
CA ILE A 180 -21.54 -19.90 22.60
C ILE A 180 -21.59 -19.45 24.07
N LEU A 181 -21.92 -18.18 24.31
CA LEU A 181 -22.04 -17.62 25.67
C LEU A 181 -23.23 -18.20 26.45
N SER A 182 -24.28 -18.62 25.77
CA SER A 182 -25.45 -19.27 26.39
C SER A 182 -25.23 -20.75 26.72
N GLY A 183 -24.06 -21.32 26.42
CA GLY A 183 -23.75 -22.74 26.65
C GLY A 183 -24.53 -23.71 25.75
N ARG A 184 -25.26 -23.19 24.75
CA ARG A 184 -25.99 -23.96 23.74
C ARG A 184 -25.04 -24.21 22.57
N TRP A 185 -24.24 -25.26 22.68
CA TRP A 185 -23.40 -25.76 21.59
C TRP A 185 -24.16 -26.79 20.75
#